data_AF-A0A1Y1Z3Q0-F1
#
_entry.id   AF-A0A1Y1Z3Q0-F1
#
_cell.length_a   1.000
_cell.length_b   1.000
_cell.length_c   1.000
_cell.angle_alpha   90.00
_cell.angle_beta   90.00
_cell.angle_gamma   90.00
#
_symmetry.space_group_name_H-M   'P 1'
#
loop_
_entity.id
_entity.type
_entity.pdbx_description
1 polymer ?
#
loop_
_entity_poly.entity_id
_entity_poly.type
_entity_poly.pdbx_seq_one_letter_code
_entity_poly.pdbx_strand_id
1 'polypeptide(L)'
;KLTGITQETIDRSSTFDEVILEFEIWMNQHSLFKKKRAAFITDGPFDIRDFIEKQCDHSHIIRPGYFKKPWIDIRKLFAKFYRCDKRNISGMLSKLDLAFDGREHSGIDDARNIAIIAKRMHEEGCVFSTNCVLQTPPYKRK
;
A
#
# COMPACT_ATOMS: atom_id res chain seq x y z
N LYS A 1 -12.05 14.97 12.29
CA LYS A 1 -10.77 14.86 11.55
C LYS A 1 -10.61 13.43 11.04
N LEU A 2 -10.20 13.24 9.79
CA LEU A 2 -10.17 11.93 9.12
C LEU A 2 -9.05 11.01 9.64
N THR A 3 -7.78 11.42 9.52
CA THR A 3 -6.60 10.57 9.78
C THR A 3 -6.18 10.46 11.25
N GLY A 4 -6.67 11.33 12.12
CA GLY A 4 -6.27 11.36 13.53
C GLY A 4 -4.86 11.89 13.80
N ILE A 5 -4.07 12.19 12.76
CA ILE A 5 -2.73 12.76 12.88
C ILE A 5 -2.84 14.21 13.37
N THR A 6 -2.11 14.54 14.44
CA THR A 6 -2.07 15.88 15.02
C THR A 6 -0.99 16.73 14.38
N GLN A 7 -1.11 18.06 14.46
CA GLN A 7 -0.07 18.95 13.95
C GLN A 7 1.25 18.77 14.71
N GLU A 8 1.20 18.57 16.03
CA GLU A 8 2.37 18.27 16.86
C GLU A 8 3.12 17.01 16.40
N THR A 9 2.40 15.98 15.96
CA THR A 9 3.01 14.79 15.36
C THR A 9 3.74 15.15 14.07
N ILE A 10 3.14 15.97 13.20
CA ILE A 10 3.74 16.39 11.93
C ILE A 10 5.00 17.23 12.20
N ASP A 11 4.91 18.22 13.08
CA ASP A 11 6.00 19.17 13.38
C ASP A 11 7.24 18.47 13.97
N ARG A 12 7.06 17.29 14.58
CA ARG A 12 8.14 16.48 15.16
C ARG A 12 8.61 15.34 14.27
N SER A 13 7.95 15.11 13.13
CA SER A 13 8.28 14.01 12.23
C SER A 13 9.45 14.37 11.33
N SER A 14 10.26 13.35 11.00
CA SER A 14 11.28 13.46 9.97
C SER A 14 10.69 13.78 8.60
N THR A 15 11.53 14.35 7.75
CA THR A 15 11.19 14.64 6.36
C THR A 15 11.03 13.37 5.53
N PHE A 16 10.43 13.49 4.35
CA PHE A 16 10.19 12.32 3.50
C PHE A 16 11.48 11.67 2.99
N ASP A 17 12.52 12.45 2.70
CA ASP A 17 13.84 11.94 2.29
C ASP A 17 14.54 11.14 3.39
N GLU A 18 14.41 11.56 4.64
CA GLU A 18 14.91 10.79 5.79
C GLU A 18 14.11 9.48 5.95
N VAL A 19 12.78 9.57 5.96
CA VAL A 19 11.91 8.40 6.17
C VAL A 19 12.05 7.38 5.04
N ILE A 20 12.20 7.81 3.79
CA ILE A 20 12.37 6.87 2.68
C ILE A 20 13.71 6.15 2.74
N LEU A 21 14.78 6.82 3.21
CA LEU A 21 16.07 6.20 3.44
C LEU A 21 15.99 5.16 4.57
N GLU A 22 15.34 5.49 5.68
CA GLU A 22 15.10 4.55 6.78
C GLU A 22 14.30 3.33 6.30
N PHE A 23 13.27 3.56 5.48
CA PHE A 23 12.48 2.49 4.88
C PHE A 23 13.32 1.58 3.98
N GLU A 24 14.24 2.14 3.18
CA GLU A 24 15.18 1.35 2.37
C GLU A 24 16.13 0.52 3.22
N ILE A 25 16.67 1.08 4.31
CA ILE A 25 17.51 0.36 5.26
C ILE A 25 16.74 -0.82 5.85
N TRP A 26 15.51 -0.58 6.32
CA TRP A 26 14.65 -1.63 6.85
C TRP A 26 14.34 -2.73 5.82
N MET A 27 13.99 -2.36 4.58
CA MET A 27 13.75 -3.35 3.51
C MET A 27 15.01 -4.18 3.21
N ASN A 28 16.19 -3.56 3.26
CA ASN A 28 17.48 -4.21 3.03
C ASN A 28 17.81 -5.24 4.12
N GLN A 29 17.52 -4.92 5.39
CA GLN A 29 17.68 -5.88 6.49
C GLN A 29 16.85 -7.15 6.26
N HIS A 30 15.67 -7.01 5.64
CA HIS A 30 14.80 -8.13 5.30
C HIS A 30 15.11 -8.77 3.94
N SER A 31 16.10 -8.24 3.20
CA SER A 31 16.50 -8.64 1.85
C SER A 31 15.38 -8.56 0.80
N LEU A 32 14.39 -7.68 0.99
CA LEU A 32 13.26 -7.49 0.08
C LEU A 32 13.71 -6.81 -1.22
N PHE A 33 13.14 -7.23 -2.34
CA PHE A 33 13.49 -6.76 -3.69
C PHE A 33 14.96 -6.93 -4.09
N LYS A 34 15.73 -7.68 -3.28
CA LYS A 34 17.11 -8.09 -3.54
C LYS A 34 17.16 -9.61 -3.66
N LYS A 35 17.54 -10.31 -2.57
CA LYS A 35 17.58 -11.78 -2.53
C LYS A 35 16.17 -12.39 -2.51
N LYS A 36 15.23 -11.76 -1.80
CA LYS A 36 13.83 -12.20 -1.73
C LYS A 36 13.00 -11.47 -2.75
N ARG A 37 12.21 -12.22 -3.52
CA ARG A 37 11.14 -11.66 -4.36
C ARG A 37 10.06 -11.10 -3.44
N ALA A 38 9.64 -9.88 -3.72
CA ALA A 38 8.64 -9.16 -2.95
C ALA A 38 7.72 -8.36 -3.90
N ALA A 39 6.55 -8.00 -3.41
CA ALA A 39 5.62 -7.07 -4.05
C ALA A 39 4.88 -6.29 -2.95
N PHE A 40 4.49 -5.06 -3.25
CA PHE A 40 3.61 -4.29 -2.37
C PHE A 40 2.16 -4.73 -2.53
N ILE A 41 1.39 -4.60 -1.46
CA ILE A 41 -0.06 -4.79 -1.42
C ILE A 41 -0.69 -3.48 -0.94
N THR A 42 -1.67 -2.96 -1.66
CA THR A 42 -2.34 -1.67 -1.37
C THR A 42 -3.86 -1.79 -1.48
N ASP A 43 -4.62 -0.91 -0.80
CA ASP A 43 -6.09 -0.81 -0.90
C ASP A 43 -6.52 0.07 -2.08
N GLY A 44 -6.22 -0.38 -3.30
CA GLY A 44 -6.44 0.39 -4.52
C GLY A 44 -5.14 0.92 -5.13
N PRO A 45 -5.23 1.78 -6.17
CA PRO A 45 -4.05 2.20 -6.93
C PRO A 45 -3.31 3.41 -6.33
N PHE A 46 -3.97 4.18 -5.46
CA PHE A 46 -3.56 5.55 -5.14
C PHE A 46 -2.23 5.65 -4.41
N ASP A 47 -1.93 4.76 -3.46
CA ASP A 47 -0.70 4.82 -2.65
C ASP A 47 0.55 4.89 -3.52
N ILE A 48 0.70 3.91 -4.41
CA ILE A 48 1.87 3.80 -5.28
C ILE A 48 1.73 4.72 -6.50
N ARG A 49 0.57 4.74 -7.17
CA ARG A 49 0.42 5.49 -8.42
C ARG A 49 0.46 7.01 -8.22
N ASP A 50 -0.18 7.51 -7.16
CA ASP A 50 -0.40 8.95 -6.97
C ASP A 50 0.41 9.51 -5.80
N PHE A 51 0.31 8.92 -4.60
CA PHE A 51 0.89 9.52 -3.39
C PHE A 51 2.42 9.46 -3.42
N ILE A 52 3.01 8.30 -3.74
CA ILE A 52 4.47 8.21 -3.92
C ILE A 52 4.96 9.12 -5.04
N GLU A 53 4.22 9.23 -6.15
CA GLU A 53 4.61 10.09 -7.28
C GLU A 53 4.65 11.57 -6.87
N LYS A 54 3.53 12.06 -6.31
CA LYS A 54 3.39 13.44 -5.87
C LYS A 54 4.38 13.79 -4.76
N GLN A 55 4.63 12.87 -3.84
CA GLN A 55 5.58 13.10 -2.76
C GLN A 55 7.03 13.13 -3.27
N CYS A 56 7.40 12.26 -4.20
CA CYS A 56 8.71 12.32 -4.85
C CYS A 56 8.90 13.63 -5.62
N ASP A 57 7.89 14.06 -6.38
CA ASP A 57 7.88 15.35 -7.09
C ASP A 57 8.04 16.53 -6.12
N HIS A 58 7.29 16.53 -5.01
CA HIS A 58 7.31 17.59 -4.00
C HIS A 58 8.65 17.67 -3.26
N SER A 59 9.24 16.52 -2.91
CA SER A 59 10.51 16.44 -2.21
C SER A 59 11.73 16.47 -3.15
N HIS A 60 11.53 16.62 -4.46
CA HIS A 60 12.60 16.56 -5.48
C HIS A 60 13.44 15.28 -5.43
N ILE A 61 12.81 14.15 -5.09
CA ILE A 61 13.46 12.83 -5.02
C ILE A 61 13.13 12.03 -6.27
N ILE A 62 14.12 11.31 -6.80
CA ILE A 62 13.87 10.33 -7.87
C ILE A 62 13.09 9.17 -7.28
N ARG A 63 11.91 8.88 -7.85
CA ARG A 63 11.09 7.73 -7.46
C ARG A 63 11.94 6.44 -7.33
N PRO A 64 12.00 5.81 -6.15
CA PRO A 64 12.80 4.61 -5.94
C PRO A 64 12.38 3.43 -6.82
N GLY A 65 13.34 2.60 -7.22
CA GLY A 65 13.13 1.51 -8.18
C GLY A 65 12.12 0.45 -7.72
N TYR A 66 12.02 0.17 -6.41
CA TYR A 66 11.04 -0.78 -5.87
C TYR A 66 9.60 -0.26 -6.00
N PHE A 67 9.39 1.06 -5.96
CA PHE A 67 8.08 1.67 -6.24
C PHE A 67 7.75 1.76 -7.73
N LYS A 68 8.66 1.38 -8.63
CA LYS A 68 8.41 1.26 -10.07
C LYS A 68 7.98 -0.15 -10.48
N LYS A 69 8.12 -1.13 -9.57
CA LYS A 69 7.73 -2.51 -9.82
C LYS A 69 6.20 -2.66 -9.78
N PRO A 70 5.64 -3.64 -10.51
CA PRO A 70 4.24 -4.00 -10.35
C PRO A 70 3.86 -4.31 -8.90
N TRP A 71 2.63 -4.01 -8.51
CA TRP A 71 2.10 -4.26 -7.16
C TRP A 71 0.72 -4.92 -7.21
N ILE A 72 0.20 -5.26 -6.03
CA ILE A 72 -1.10 -5.90 -5.86
C ILE A 72 -2.07 -4.86 -5.29
N ASP A 73 -3.09 -4.50 -6.05
CA ASP A 73 -4.31 -3.91 -5.52
C ASP A 73 -5.16 -5.05 -4.94
N ILE A 74 -5.24 -5.10 -3.61
CA ILE A 74 -5.93 -6.18 -2.91
C ILE A 74 -7.43 -6.17 -3.20
N ARG A 75 -8.03 -5.00 -3.48
CA ARG A 75 -9.47 -4.89 -3.78
C ARG A 75 -9.82 -5.62 -5.08
N LYS A 76 -8.95 -5.49 -6.10
CA LYS A 76 -9.08 -6.24 -7.36
C LYS A 76 -8.91 -7.74 -7.14
N LEU A 77 -7.89 -8.13 -6.38
CA LEU A 77 -7.60 -9.54 -6.13
C LEU A 77 -8.74 -10.20 -5.34
N PHE A 78 -9.23 -9.53 -4.30
CA PHE A 78 -10.33 -9.94 -3.46
C PHE A 78 -11.62 -10.12 -4.26
N ALA A 79 -12.01 -9.11 -5.04
CA ALA A 79 -13.18 -9.16 -5.92
C ALA A 79 -13.13 -10.35 -6.88
N LYS A 80 -11.97 -10.60 -7.49
CA LYS A 80 -11.76 -11.73 -8.40
C LYS A 80 -11.88 -13.07 -7.67
N PHE A 81 -11.23 -13.22 -6.51
CA PHE A 81 -11.18 -14.47 -5.78
C PHE A 81 -12.55 -14.87 -5.22
N TYR A 82 -13.25 -13.94 -4.58
CA TYR A 82 -14.58 -14.18 -3.99
C TYR A 82 -15.75 -13.94 -4.96
N ARG A 83 -15.47 -13.64 -6.23
CA ARG A 83 -16.49 -13.35 -7.27
C ARG A 83 -17.52 -12.31 -6.81
N CYS A 84 -17.04 -11.18 -6.32
CA CYS A 84 -17.88 -10.08 -5.84
C CYS A 84 -17.38 -8.73 -6.35
N ASP A 85 -18.16 -7.67 -6.09
CA ASP A 85 -17.71 -6.31 -6.37
C ASP A 85 -16.51 -5.91 -5.51
N LYS A 86 -15.76 -4.92 -6.00
CA LYS A 86 -14.64 -4.32 -5.26
C LYS A 86 -15.16 -3.64 -3.99
N ARG A 87 -14.52 -3.95 -2.88
CA ARG A 87 -14.83 -3.41 -1.56
C ARG A 87 -13.63 -2.64 -1.02
N ASN A 88 -13.85 -1.72 -0.08
CA ASN A 88 -12.78 -1.15 0.75
C ASN A 88 -12.42 -2.13 1.88
N ILE A 89 -11.46 -1.76 2.74
CA ILE A 89 -11.02 -2.60 3.87
C ILE A 89 -12.20 -3.11 4.71
N SER A 90 -13.04 -2.21 5.24
CA SER A 90 -14.18 -2.57 6.10
C SER A 90 -15.18 -3.49 5.36
N GLY A 91 -15.43 -3.24 4.07
CA GLY A 91 -16.29 -4.09 3.25
C GLY A 91 -15.71 -5.47 2.94
N MET A 92 -14.38 -5.58 2.79
CA MET A 92 -13.69 -6.86 2.65
C MET A 92 -13.75 -7.66 3.96
N LEU A 93 -13.44 -7.02 5.10
CA LEU A 93 -13.51 -7.64 6.43
C LEU A 93 -14.93 -8.15 6.74
N SER A 94 -15.95 -7.32 6.51
CA SER A 94 -17.34 -7.71 6.73
C SER A 94 -17.75 -8.94 5.92
N LYS A 95 -17.23 -9.12 4.69
CA LYS A 95 -17.51 -10.32 3.88
C LYS A 95 -16.80 -11.58 4.42
N LEU A 96 -15.73 -11.40 5.17
CA LEU A 96 -14.98 -12.48 5.83
C LEU A 96 -15.45 -12.73 7.26
N ASP A 97 -16.56 -12.11 7.69
CA ASP A 97 -17.05 -12.13 9.07
C ASP A 97 -15.99 -11.67 10.09
N LEU A 98 -15.19 -10.67 9.69
CA LEU A 98 -14.17 -10.02 10.52
C LEU A 98 -14.54 -8.56 10.81
N ALA A 99 -14.07 -8.06 11.94
CA ALA A 99 -14.17 -6.65 12.32
C ALA A 99 -12.87 -5.90 11.99
N PHE A 100 -12.97 -4.59 11.77
CA PHE A 100 -11.82 -3.71 11.66
C PHE A 100 -11.13 -3.61 13.03
N ASP A 101 -9.83 -3.85 13.07
CA ASP A 101 -9.01 -3.70 14.28
C ASP A 101 -8.25 -2.37 14.28
N GLY A 102 -8.36 -1.59 15.37
CA GLY A 102 -7.77 -0.26 15.48
C GLY A 102 -8.65 0.87 14.93
N ARG A 103 -8.02 1.92 14.38
CA ARG A 103 -8.71 3.14 13.95
C ARG A 103 -8.73 3.28 12.44
N GLU A 104 -9.92 3.40 11.83
CA GLU A 104 -10.01 3.67 10.40
C GLU A 104 -9.25 4.96 10.01
N HIS A 105 -8.59 4.92 8.85
CA HIS A 105 -7.74 6.00 8.33
C HIS A 105 -6.45 6.25 9.13
N SER A 106 -6.10 5.35 10.05
CA SER A 106 -4.74 5.23 10.59
C SER A 106 -3.95 4.32 9.65
N GLY A 107 -2.92 4.85 8.97
CA GLY A 107 -2.19 4.09 7.94
C GLY A 107 -1.61 2.77 8.43
N ILE A 108 -1.18 2.67 9.70
CA ILE A 108 -0.67 1.43 10.27
C ILE A 108 -1.78 0.41 10.56
N ASP A 109 -2.95 0.87 11.00
CA ASP A 109 -4.08 -0.02 11.29
C ASP A 109 -4.72 -0.50 9.98
N ASP A 110 -4.85 0.37 8.98
CA ASP A 110 -5.26 -0.01 7.62
C ASP A 110 -4.31 -1.09 7.06
N ALA A 111 -2.99 -0.92 7.19
CA ALA A 111 -2.01 -1.90 6.74
C ALA A 111 -2.12 -3.26 7.47
N ARG A 112 -2.37 -3.26 8.79
CA ARG A 112 -2.60 -4.48 9.58
C ARG A 112 -3.86 -5.22 9.13
N ASN A 113 -4.97 -4.50 8.91
CA ASN A 113 -6.20 -5.09 8.43
C ASN A 113 -6.06 -5.65 7.00
N ILE A 114 -5.33 -4.95 6.11
CA ILE A 114 -4.97 -5.49 4.79
C ILE A 114 -4.17 -6.80 4.94
N ALA A 115 -3.22 -6.88 5.87
CA ALA A 115 -2.45 -8.09 6.12
C ALA A 115 -3.33 -9.25 6.64
N ILE A 116 -4.31 -8.96 7.50
CA ILE A 116 -5.29 -9.97 7.97
C ILE A 116 -6.13 -10.50 6.80
N ILE A 117 -6.65 -9.62 5.95
CA ILE A 117 -7.40 -10.01 4.74
C ILE A 117 -6.51 -10.85 3.82
N ALA A 118 -5.29 -10.39 3.54
CA ALA A 118 -4.36 -11.09 2.66
C ALA A 118 -4.00 -12.49 3.19
N LYS A 119 -3.77 -12.61 4.51
CA LYS A 119 -3.54 -13.89 5.16
C LYS A 119 -4.74 -14.82 4.99
N ARG A 120 -5.96 -14.34 5.28
CA ARG A 120 -7.18 -15.15 5.10
C ARG A 120 -7.35 -15.62 3.67
N MET A 121 -7.18 -14.73 2.69
CA MET A 121 -7.23 -15.09 1.27
C MET A 121 -6.19 -16.16 0.92
N HIS A 122 -4.96 -16.04 1.44
CA HIS A 122 -3.90 -17.01 1.19
C HIS A 122 -4.24 -18.39 1.78
N GLU A 123 -4.73 -18.44 3.02
CA GLU A 123 -5.16 -19.67 3.70
C GLU A 123 -6.31 -20.38 2.97
N GLU A 124 -7.18 -19.62 2.30
CA GLU A 124 -8.26 -20.14 1.45
C GLU A 124 -7.82 -20.51 0.02
N GLY A 125 -6.52 -20.40 -0.29
CA GLY A 125 -5.93 -20.84 -1.56
C GLY A 125 -5.84 -19.74 -2.64
N CYS A 126 -6.01 -18.47 -2.29
CA CYS A 126 -5.80 -17.38 -3.24
C CYS A 126 -4.32 -17.27 -3.63
N VAL A 127 -4.06 -17.21 -4.94
CA VAL A 127 -2.72 -16.98 -5.49
C VAL A 127 -2.48 -15.48 -5.68
N PHE A 128 -1.45 -14.97 -5.02
CA PHE A 128 -1.07 -13.55 -5.08
C PHE A 128 -0.17 -13.28 -6.29
N SER A 129 -0.67 -12.47 -7.22
CA SER A 129 0.10 -11.97 -8.37
C SER A 129 -0.17 -10.49 -8.58
N THR A 130 0.86 -9.77 -9.05
CA THR A 130 0.76 -8.32 -9.28
C THR A 130 -0.28 -8.03 -10.36
N ASN A 131 -1.21 -7.12 -10.06
CA ASN A 131 -2.36 -6.80 -10.90
C ASN A 131 -2.49 -5.29 -11.20
N CYS A 132 -1.46 -4.53 -10.80
CA CYS A 132 -1.27 -3.12 -11.09
C CYS A 132 0.16 -2.87 -11.55
N VAL A 133 0.31 -1.94 -12.49
CA VAL A 133 1.60 -1.46 -12.99
C VAL A 133 1.53 0.05 -13.09
N LEU A 134 2.67 0.72 -13.00
CA LEU A 134 2.74 2.13 -13.36
C LEU A 134 2.46 2.23 -14.86
N GLN A 135 1.50 3.06 -15.23
CA GLN A 135 1.32 3.41 -16.63
C GLN A 135 2.40 4.43 -16.98
N THR A 136 3.23 4.13 -17.97
CA THR A 136 4.04 5.16 -18.65
C THR A 136 3.06 6.19 -19.23
N PRO A 137 3.25 7.50 -19.03
CA PRO A 137 2.20 8.45 -19.36
C PRO A 137 2.04 8.57 -20.88
N PRO A 138 0.80 8.67 -21.40
CA PRO A 138 0.51 9.47 -22.58
C PRO A 138 0.03 10.89 -22.22
N TYR A 139 0.20 11.37 -20.98
CA TYR A 139 -0.40 12.64 -20.53
C TYR A 139 0.63 13.68 -20.10
N LYS A 140 0.67 14.80 -20.84
CA LYS A 140 1.38 16.04 -20.50
C LYS A 140 0.75 16.67 -19.26
N ARG A 141 1.58 17.14 -18.32
CA ARG A 141 1.16 18.04 -17.23
C ARG A 141 0.39 19.22 -17.85
N LYS A 142 -0.82 19.49 -17.36
CA LYS A 142 -1.52 20.77 -17.59
C LYS A 142 -0.91 21.83 -16.67
#